data_AF-A0A350IXL2-F1
#
_entry.id   AF-A0A350IXL2-F1
#
_cell.length_a   1.000
_cell.length_b   1.000
_cell.length_c   1.000
_cell.angle_alpha   90.00
_cell.angle_beta   90.00
_cell.angle_gamma   90.00
#
_symmetry.space_group_name_H-M   'P 1'
#
loop_
_entity.id
_entity.type
_entity.pdbx_description
1 polymer ?
#
loop_
_entity_poly.entity_id
_entity_poly.type
_entity_poly.pdbx_seq_one_letter_code
_entity_poly.pdbx_strand_id
1 'polypeptide(L)'
;FYVSVEDDLMKRFGSERMEGLFASLGDTAVESKTVTKSISSAQRRVEGVNYDARKQLLQYDDVMRQQRETMYEQRDFILENEDVHTVINDMFRRVISDTVSAYVDHESRNQDVDCEGLIKALNEMGFKEMVKVEDIQGKNAEAVISYVQDLAWNYYEKKVEPVQDRIRKIEKDVSLQLIDRAWSNHIDTMDKLRNGIGLRGYASKNPLEAYVSEGYQLFQDMMSVISRDIVSFCMNVRVVPQSQAPREA
;
A
#
# COMPACT_ATOMS: atom_id res chain seq x y z
N PHE A 1 -48.52 -2.80 15.41
CA PHE A 1 -47.33 -3.65 15.60
C PHE A 1 -47.44 -4.32 16.94
N TYR A 2 -47.12 -5.61 17.03
CA TYR A 2 -47.01 -6.34 18.30
C TYR A 2 -45.53 -6.58 18.57
N VAL A 3 -45.10 -6.46 19.82
CA VAL A 3 -43.69 -6.61 20.25
C VAL A 3 -43.70 -7.40 21.55
N SER A 4 -42.79 -8.37 21.68
CA SER A 4 -42.61 -9.13 22.91
C SER A 4 -41.45 -8.56 23.74
N VAL A 5 -41.55 -8.70 25.06
CA VAL A 5 -40.46 -8.37 25.99
C VAL A 5 -39.25 -9.28 25.77
N GLU A 6 -39.47 -10.47 25.26
CA GLU A 6 -38.42 -11.44 24.97
C GLU A 6 -37.74 -11.25 23.60
N ASP A 7 -38.17 -10.26 22.81
CA ASP A 7 -37.55 -9.98 21.52
C ASP A 7 -36.10 -9.51 21.70
N ASP A 8 -35.24 -9.83 20.73
CA ASP A 8 -33.81 -9.51 20.77
C ASP A 8 -33.53 -8.01 20.98
N LEU A 9 -34.40 -7.15 20.44
CA LEU A 9 -34.33 -5.69 20.65
C LEU A 9 -34.43 -5.34 22.14
N MET A 10 -35.38 -5.95 22.83
CA MET A 10 -35.69 -5.68 24.23
C MET A 10 -34.64 -6.31 25.15
N LYS A 11 -34.18 -7.53 24.84
CA LYS A 11 -33.10 -8.20 25.58
C LYS A 11 -31.77 -7.45 25.52
N ARG A 12 -31.42 -6.86 24.38
CA ARG A 12 -30.11 -6.22 24.18
C ARG A 12 -30.11 -4.73 24.52
N PHE A 13 -31.24 -4.05 24.37
CA PHE A 13 -31.32 -2.58 24.46
C PHE A 13 -32.42 -2.06 25.39
N GLY A 14 -33.15 -2.97 26.05
CA GLY A 14 -33.97 -2.63 27.21
C GLY A 14 -33.11 -2.13 28.36
N SER A 15 -33.60 -1.13 29.10
CA SER A 15 -32.94 -0.71 30.34
C SER A 15 -33.28 -1.69 31.47
N GLU A 16 -32.41 -1.85 32.47
CA GLU A 16 -32.71 -2.68 33.67
C GLU A 16 -34.03 -2.27 34.35
N ARG A 17 -34.39 -0.99 34.27
CA ARG A 17 -35.68 -0.47 34.76
C ARG A 17 -36.89 -1.03 34.01
N MET A 18 -36.73 -1.42 32.74
CA MET A 18 -37.80 -2.01 31.95
C MET A 18 -38.05 -3.47 32.32
N GLU A 19 -37.01 -4.27 32.58
CA GLU A 19 -37.17 -5.66 33.03
C GLU A 19 -38.01 -5.73 34.32
N GLY A 20 -37.76 -4.85 35.29
CA GLY A 20 -38.55 -4.77 36.52
C GLY A 20 -40.00 -4.33 36.30
N LEU A 21 -40.25 -3.43 35.36
CA LEU A 21 -41.60 -3.02 34.97
C LEU A 21 -42.36 -4.19 34.31
N PHE A 22 -41.72 -4.92 33.38
CA PHE A 22 -42.34 -6.05 32.69
C PHE A 22 -42.64 -7.23 33.61
N ALA A 23 -41.74 -7.52 34.56
CA ALA A 23 -41.97 -8.54 35.59
C ALA A 23 -43.21 -8.25 36.45
N SER A 24 -43.58 -6.97 36.61
CA SER A 24 -44.77 -6.55 37.37
C SER A 24 -46.08 -6.58 36.58
N LEU A 25 -46.02 -6.67 35.25
CA LEU A 25 -47.18 -6.52 34.34
C LEU A 25 -47.88 -7.85 33.97
N GLY A 26 -47.26 -9.01 34.23
CA GLY A 26 -47.84 -10.34 33.97
C GLY A 26 -48.19 -10.61 32.50
N ASP A 27 -49.07 -11.58 32.23
CA ASP A 27 -49.46 -12.02 30.86
C ASP A 27 -50.50 -11.10 30.17
N THR A 28 -50.64 -9.85 30.62
CA THR A 28 -51.64 -8.93 30.05
C THR A 28 -51.06 -8.10 28.91
N ALA A 29 -51.86 -7.86 27.87
CA ALA A 29 -51.47 -6.95 26.80
C ALA A 29 -51.35 -5.53 27.35
N VAL A 30 -50.17 -4.93 27.22
CA VAL A 30 -49.87 -3.60 27.76
C VAL A 30 -49.95 -2.54 26.67
N GLU A 31 -50.96 -1.68 26.74
CA GLU A 31 -51.05 -0.47 25.91
C GLU A 31 -50.68 0.76 26.73
N SER A 32 -49.37 1.06 26.82
CA SER A 32 -48.85 2.20 27.57
C SER A 32 -47.98 3.09 26.70
N LYS A 33 -48.32 4.39 26.67
CA LYS A 33 -47.50 5.42 25.99
C LYS A 33 -46.06 5.47 26.53
N THR A 34 -45.85 5.13 27.80
CA THR A 34 -44.52 5.07 28.41
C THR A 34 -43.72 3.90 27.85
N VAL A 35 -44.33 2.72 27.75
CA VAL A 35 -43.71 1.52 27.16
C VAL A 35 -43.39 1.76 25.68
N THR A 36 -44.32 2.33 24.92
CA THR A 36 -44.08 2.69 23.51
C THR A 36 -42.89 3.64 23.35
N LYS A 37 -42.78 4.69 24.19
CA LYS A 37 -41.64 5.62 24.17
C LYS A 37 -40.31 4.91 24.46
N SER A 38 -40.31 4.00 25.44
CA SER A 38 -39.11 3.25 25.79
C SER A 38 -38.67 2.29 24.70
N ILE A 39 -39.61 1.61 24.02
CA ILE A 39 -39.32 0.80 22.82
C ILE A 39 -38.73 1.68 21.71
N SER A 40 -39.32 2.85 21.43
CA SER A 40 -38.77 3.79 20.45
C SER A 40 -37.36 4.28 20.82
N SER A 41 -37.07 4.50 22.11
CA SER A 41 -35.73 4.86 22.57
C SER A 41 -34.72 3.71 22.40
N ALA A 42 -35.12 2.48 22.70
CA ALA A 42 -34.29 1.30 22.46
C ALA A 42 -33.98 1.15 20.96
N GLN A 43 -34.99 1.30 20.10
CA GLN A 43 -34.82 1.28 18.65
C GLN A 43 -33.85 2.37 18.15
N ARG A 44 -34.01 3.63 18.60
CA ARG A 44 -33.07 4.72 18.26
C ARG A 44 -31.64 4.40 18.69
N ARG A 45 -31.46 3.71 19.83
CA ARG A 45 -30.13 3.28 20.29
C ARG A 45 -29.54 2.21 19.37
N VAL A 46 -30.33 1.24 18.92
CA VAL A 46 -29.90 0.24 17.93
C VAL A 46 -29.52 0.89 16.61
N GLU A 47 -30.33 1.82 16.13
CA GLU A 47 -30.05 2.59 14.92
C GLU A 47 -28.76 3.39 15.09
N GLY A 48 -28.53 4.00 16.26
CA GLY A 48 -27.27 4.68 16.59
C GLY A 48 -26.06 3.76 16.56
N VAL A 49 -26.11 2.60 17.22
CA VAL A 49 -25.01 1.60 17.21
C VAL A 49 -24.72 1.11 15.79
N ASN A 50 -25.75 0.81 15.00
CA ASN A 50 -25.59 0.40 13.62
C ASN A 50 -25.02 1.53 12.74
N TYR A 51 -25.44 2.78 12.98
CA TYR A 51 -24.91 3.94 12.29
C TYR A 51 -23.42 4.13 12.60
N ASP A 52 -23.04 4.08 13.87
CA ASP A 52 -21.63 4.23 14.29
C ASP A 52 -20.75 3.12 13.72
N ALA A 53 -21.23 1.86 13.74
CA ALA A 53 -20.52 0.73 13.14
C ALA A 53 -20.31 0.91 11.63
N ARG A 54 -21.33 1.38 10.91
CA ARG A 54 -21.24 1.67 9.46
C ARG A 54 -20.32 2.85 9.18
N LYS A 55 -20.38 3.90 10.00
CA LYS A 55 -19.51 5.06 9.88
C LYS A 55 -18.05 4.66 10.05
N GLN A 56 -17.74 3.85 11.06
CA GLN A 56 -16.40 3.33 11.27
C GLN A 56 -15.94 2.45 10.10
N LEU A 57 -16.79 1.54 9.61
CA LEU A 57 -16.49 0.72 8.43
C LEU A 57 -16.18 1.57 7.19
N LEU A 58 -16.99 2.60 6.92
CA LEU A 58 -16.78 3.54 5.82
C LEU A 58 -15.43 4.25 5.93
N GLN A 59 -15.01 4.65 7.13
CA GLN A 59 -13.72 5.31 7.34
C GLN A 59 -12.53 4.40 7.02
N TYR A 60 -12.60 3.11 7.33
CA TYR A 60 -11.57 2.14 6.92
C TYR A 60 -11.56 1.91 5.40
N ASP A 61 -12.75 1.81 4.81
CA ASP A 61 -12.91 1.60 3.38
C ASP A 61 -12.44 2.82 2.57
N ASP A 62 -12.60 4.04 3.10
CA ASP A 62 -12.13 5.29 2.47
C ASP A 62 -10.61 5.31 2.26
N VAL A 63 -9.83 4.79 3.20
CA VAL A 63 -8.37 4.66 3.05
C VAL A 63 -8.03 3.73 1.88
N MET A 64 -8.68 2.57 1.83
CA MET A 64 -8.48 1.60 0.73
C MET A 64 -8.96 2.14 -0.61
N ARG A 65 -10.04 2.92 -0.61
CA ARG A 65 -10.57 3.57 -1.81
C ARG A 65 -9.57 4.57 -2.38
N GLN A 66 -9.02 5.47 -1.55
CA GLN A 66 -8.01 6.45 -2.00
C GLN A 66 -6.77 5.76 -2.58
N GLN A 67 -6.26 4.74 -1.90
CA GLN A 67 -5.11 3.98 -2.40
C GLN A 67 -5.42 3.27 -3.73
N ARG A 68 -6.62 2.69 -3.87
CA ARG A 68 -7.07 2.05 -5.11
C ARG A 68 -7.16 3.05 -6.26
N GLU A 69 -7.75 4.22 -6.02
CA GLU A 69 -7.85 5.30 -7.02
C GLU A 69 -6.46 5.65 -7.55
N THR A 70 -5.48 5.91 -6.66
CA THR A 70 -4.09 6.18 -7.07
C THR A 70 -3.45 5.03 -7.84
N MET A 71 -3.66 3.77 -7.42
CA MET A 71 -3.09 2.62 -8.13
C MET A 71 -3.68 2.43 -9.52
N TYR A 72 -4.99 2.65 -9.66
CA TYR A 72 -5.65 2.50 -10.95
C TYR A 72 -5.26 3.64 -11.89
N GLU A 73 -5.13 4.87 -11.39
CA GLU A 73 -4.58 5.98 -12.18
C GLU A 73 -3.18 5.67 -12.73
N GLN A 74 -2.29 5.12 -11.90
CA GLN A 74 -0.94 4.73 -12.35
C GLN A 74 -0.96 3.57 -13.34
N ARG A 75 -1.82 2.57 -13.10
CA ARG A 75 -1.97 1.41 -13.97
C ARG A 75 -2.52 1.80 -15.34
N ASP A 76 -3.53 2.66 -15.36
CA ASP A 76 -4.15 3.18 -16.58
C ASP A 76 -3.16 4.06 -17.34
N PHE A 77 -2.39 4.89 -16.62
CA PHE A 77 -1.29 5.64 -17.22
C PHE A 77 -0.27 4.73 -17.93
N ILE A 78 0.14 3.61 -17.32
CA ILE A 78 1.03 2.66 -17.98
C ILE A 78 0.35 1.99 -19.17
N LEU A 79 -0.94 1.62 -19.07
CA LEU A 79 -1.69 0.96 -20.15
C LEU A 79 -1.85 1.85 -21.38
N GLU A 80 -2.21 3.12 -21.17
CA GLU A 80 -2.53 4.07 -22.25
C GLU A 80 -1.28 4.71 -22.84
N ASN A 81 -0.21 4.88 -22.06
CA ASN A 81 0.99 5.55 -22.52
C ASN A 81 1.83 4.64 -23.44
N GLU A 82 2.24 5.16 -24.59
CA GLU A 82 3.15 4.47 -25.52
C GLU A 82 4.61 4.54 -25.06
N ASP A 83 4.95 5.51 -24.21
CA ASP A 83 6.31 5.77 -23.73
C ASP A 83 6.50 5.40 -22.25
N VAL A 84 6.21 4.13 -21.91
CA VAL A 84 6.49 3.54 -20.59
C VAL A 84 7.99 3.60 -20.25
N HIS A 85 8.84 3.67 -21.26
CA HIS A 85 10.29 3.70 -21.14
C HIS A 85 10.79 4.90 -20.32
N THR A 86 10.24 6.10 -20.56
CA THR A 86 10.55 7.31 -19.77
C THR A 86 10.11 7.15 -18.31
N VAL A 87 8.97 6.52 -18.08
CA VAL A 87 8.45 6.23 -16.72
C VAL A 87 9.41 5.31 -15.96
N ILE A 88 9.99 4.32 -16.65
CA ILE A 88 10.99 3.43 -16.05
C ILE A 88 12.26 4.18 -15.69
N ASN A 89 12.74 5.12 -16.51
CA ASN A 89 13.87 5.98 -16.16
C ASN A 89 13.61 6.76 -14.85
N ASP A 90 12.41 7.31 -14.67
CA ASP A 90 12.03 7.97 -13.42
C ASP A 90 12.03 7.00 -12.23
N MET A 91 11.64 5.73 -12.44
CA MET A 91 11.75 4.69 -11.42
C MET A 91 13.20 4.37 -11.07
N PHE A 92 14.11 4.33 -12.05
CA PHE A 92 15.55 4.21 -11.79
C PHE A 92 16.03 5.34 -10.87
N ARG A 93 15.70 6.60 -11.21
CA ARG A 93 16.06 7.76 -10.39
C ARG A 93 15.54 7.64 -8.97
N ARG A 94 14.25 7.30 -8.80
CA ARG A 94 13.64 7.13 -7.48
C ARG A 94 14.35 6.07 -6.66
N VAL A 95 14.54 4.88 -7.24
CA VAL A 95 15.17 3.75 -6.55
C VAL A 95 16.61 4.08 -6.13
N ILE A 96 17.38 4.73 -7.02
CA ILE A 96 18.75 5.15 -6.72
C ILE A 96 18.75 6.24 -5.64
N SER A 97 17.86 7.23 -5.74
CA SER A 97 17.72 8.28 -4.74
C SER A 97 17.38 7.72 -3.35
N ASP A 98 16.42 6.82 -3.27
CA ASP A 98 16.03 6.15 -2.02
C ASP A 98 17.20 5.35 -1.44
N THR A 99 17.93 4.65 -2.31
CA THR A 99 19.11 3.86 -1.91
C THR A 99 20.23 4.77 -1.40
N VAL A 100 20.61 5.81 -2.15
CA VAL A 100 21.66 6.75 -1.72
C VAL A 100 21.27 7.42 -0.41
N SER A 101 20.02 7.87 -0.27
CA SER A 101 19.53 8.54 0.94
C SER A 101 19.64 7.67 2.19
N ALA A 102 19.54 6.34 2.05
CA ALA A 102 19.70 5.39 3.16
C ALA A 102 21.16 5.21 3.61
N TYR A 103 22.14 5.61 2.78
CA TYR A 103 23.58 5.55 3.05
C TYR A 103 24.21 6.93 3.23
N VAL A 104 23.40 7.98 3.36
CA VAL A 104 23.86 9.33 3.71
C VAL A 104 23.79 9.49 5.22
N ASP A 105 24.89 9.93 5.84
CA ASP A 105 24.88 10.36 7.23
C ASP A 105 24.28 11.76 7.35
N HIS A 106 22.97 11.81 7.60
CA HIS A 106 22.21 13.06 7.77
C HIS A 106 22.57 13.82 9.07
N GLU A 107 23.26 13.20 10.03
CA GLU A 107 23.73 13.85 11.25
C GLU A 107 25.08 14.54 11.05
N SER A 108 25.86 14.09 10.06
CA SER A 108 27.11 14.72 9.69
C SER A 108 26.88 16.10 9.05
N ARG A 109 27.75 17.06 9.36
CA ARG A 109 27.70 18.42 8.78
C ARG A 109 27.86 18.43 7.25
N ASN A 110 28.52 17.42 6.70
CA ASN A 110 28.85 17.32 5.29
C ASN A 110 27.92 16.39 4.50
N GLN A 111 26.97 15.71 5.18
CA GLN A 111 26.14 14.66 4.57
C GLN A 111 26.98 13.62 3.83
N ASP A 112 27.99 13.10 4.52
CA ASP A 112 28.93 12.16 3.93
C ASP A 112 28.21 10.86 3.53
N VAL A 113 28.55 10.34 2.36
CA VAL A 113 27.98 9.10 1.80
C VAL A 113 28.86 7.92 2.21
N ASP A 114 28.28 6.91 2.85
CA ASP A 114 28.91 5.60 3.02
C ASP A 114 29.02 4.90 1.66
N CYS A 115 30.13 5.16 0.98
CA CYS A 115 30.39 4.68 -0.38
C CYS A 115 30.47 3.15 -0.44
N GLU A 116 31.07 2.50 0.57
CA GLU A 116 31.24 1.05 0.58
C GLU A 116 29.89 0.35 0.80
N GLY A 117 29.11 0.82 1.78
CA GLY A 117 27.75 0.33 2.04
C GLY A 117 26.84 0.51 0.83
N LEU A 118 26.86 1.71 0.22
CA LEU A 118 26.07 2.02 -0.96
C LEU A 118 26.40 1.09 -2.14
N ILE A 119 27.69 0.90 -2.45
CA ILE A 119 28.11 0.04 -3.56
C ILE A 119 27.66 -1.40 -3.34
N LYS A 120 27.74 -1.90 -2.09
CA LYS A 120 27.24 -3.24 -1.76
C LYS A 120 25.74 -3.36 -2.02
N ALA A 121 24.94 -2.39 -1.57
CA ALA A 121 23.50 -2.37 -1.81
C ALA A 121 23.14 -2.31 -3.31
N LEU A 122 23.81 -1.43 -4.07
CA LEU A 122 23.62 -1.34 -5.52
C LEU A 122 23.96 -2.66 -6.22
N ASN A 123 25.04 -3.33 -5.81
CA ASN A 123 25.42 -4.63 -6.37
C ASN A 123 24.37 -5.72 -6.11
N GLU A 124 23.80 -5.77 -4.90
CA GLU A 124 22.71 -6.69 -4.55
C GLU A 124 21.44 -6.45 -5.41
N MET A 125 21.23 -5.21 -5.86
CA MET A 125 20.14 -4.81 -6.75
C MET A 125 20.41 -5.09 -8.24
N GLY A 126 21.62 -5.52 -8.61
CA GLY A 126 21.98 -5.88 -9.97
C GLY A 126 22.92 -4.90 -10.68
N PHE A 127 23.42 -3.86 -10.00
CA PHE A 127 24.39 -2.90 -10.55
C PHE A 127 25.83 -3.45 -10.48
N LYS A 128 26.01 -4.73 -10.86
CA LYS A 128 27.19 -5.54 -10.58
C LYS A 128 28.48 -4.88 -11.09
N GLU A 129 29.32 -4.44 -10.15
CA GLU A 129 30.63 -3.82 -10.37
C GLU A 129 30.59 -2.56 -11.25
N MET A 130 29.43 -1.90 -11.31
CA MET A 130 29.22 -0.73 -12.15
C MET A 130 29.78 0.56 -11.55
N VAL A 131 29.80 0.65 -10.21
CA VAL A 131 30.21 1.85 -9.46
C VAL A 131 31.38 1.49 -8.57
N LYS A 132 32.46 2.27 -8.62
CA LYS A 132 33.61 2.12 -7.72
C LYS A 132 33.64 3.24 -6.70
N VAL A 133 34.30 3.00 -5.57
CA VAL A 133 34.44 4.00 -4.48
C VAL A 133 35.07 5.28 -5.02
N GLU A 134 36.10 5.15 -5.85
CA GLU A 134 36.82 6.26 -6.49
C GLU A 134 35.92 7.19 -7.31
N ASP A 135 34.80 6.68 -7.84
CA ASP A 135 33.88 7.43 -8.70
C ASP A 135 32.93 8.35 -7.92
N ILE A 136 32.67 8.01 -6.64
CA ILE A 136 31.66 8.64 -5.80
C ILE A 136 32.23 9.29 -4.53
N GLN A 137 33.45 8.93 -4.15
CA GLN A 137 34.10 9.47 -2.95
C GLN A 137 34.24 11.00 -3.04
N GLY A 138 33.83 11.68 -1.97
CA GLY A 138 33.90 13.14 -1.87
C GLY A 138 32.83 13.90 -2.68
N LYS A 139 31.91 13.18 -3.36
CA LYS A 139 30.72 13.79 -3.95
C LYS A 139 29.60 13.90 -2.92
N ASN A 140 28.77 14.92 -3.06
CA ASN A 140 27.54 15.04 -2.28
C ASN A 140 26.48 14.05 -2.79
N ALA A 141 25.42 13.83 -2.00
CA ALA A 141 24.35 12.89 -2.31
C ALA A 141 23.74 13.09 -3.72
N GLU A 142 23.40 14.33 -4.11
CA GLU A 142 22.77 14.61 -5.41
C GLU A 142 23.71 14.29 -6.60
N ALA A 143 25.00 14.57 -6.45
CA ALA A 143 26.00 14.23 -7.46
C ALA A 143 26.23 12.72 -7.56
N VAL A 144 26.14 11.99 -6.45
CA VAL A 144 26.16 10.52 -6.45
C VAL A 144 24.91 9.98 -7.13
N ILE A 145 23.71 10.48 -6.81
CA ILE A 145 22.44 10.07 -7.42
C ILE A 145 22.49 10.24 -8.94
N SER A 146 22.84 11.43 -9.42
CA SER A 146 22.93 11.72 -10.86
C SER A 146 23.95 10.80 -11.54
N TYR A 147 25.13 10.62 -10.95
CA TYR A 147 26.18 9.76 -11.52
C TYR A 147 25.73 8.30 -11.65
N VAL A 148 25.14 7.73 -10.59
CA VAL A 148 24.69 6.34 -10.59
C VAL A 148 23.50 6.16 -11.53
N GLN A 149 22.59 7.13 -11.59
CA GLN A 149 21.46 7.12 -12.52
C GLN A 149 21.92 7.07 -13.97
N ASP A 150 22.78 8.01 -14.37
CA ASP A 150 23.28 8.09 -15.75
C ASP A 150 23.99 6.79 -16.14
N LEU A 151 24.83 6.25 -15.24
CA LEU A 151 25.56 5.04 -15.51
C LEU A 151 24.62 3.83 -15.68
N ALA A 152 23.65 3.66 -14.79
CA ALA A 152 22.71 2.56 -14.81
C ALA A 152 21.75 2.63 -16.00
N TRP A 153 21.25 3.83 -16.31
CA TRP A 153 20.37 4.04 -17.45
C TRP A 153 21.10 3.79 -18.77
N ASN A 154 22.32 4.33 -18.93
CA ASN A 154 23.13 4.07 -20.12
C ASN A 154 23.50 2.59 -20.28
N TYR A 155 23.72 1.88 -19.16
CA TYR A 155 23.93 0.44 -19.20
C TYR A 155 22.69 -0.30 -19.70
N TYR A 156 21.52 0.04 -19.17
CA TYR A 156 20.25 -0.56 -19.59
C TYR A 156 19.98 -0.29 -21.07
N GLU A 157 20.14 0.95 -21.53
CA GLU A 157 19.93 1.34 -22.93
C GLU A 157 20.79 0.54 -23.90
N LYS A 158 22.10 0.46 -23.66
CA LYS A 158 23.01 -0.36 -24.48
C LYS A 158 22.63 -1.84 -24.50
N LYS A 159 22.11 -2.34 -23.38
CA LYS A 159 21.72 -3.74 -23.24
C LYS A 159 20.48 -4.07 -24.05
N VAL A 160 19.52 -3.14 -24.14
CA VAL A 160 18.25 -3.35 -24.85
C VAL A 160 18.26 -2.85 -26.29
N GLU A 161 19.29 -2.11 -26.71
CA GLU A 161 19.51 -1.64 -28.09
C GLU A 161 19.24 -2.72 -29.16
N PRO A 162 19.69 -3.99 -29.03
CA PRO A 162 19.42 -5.02 -30.04
C PRO A 162 17.95 -5.43 -30.19
N VAL A 163 17.09 -5.06 -29.23
CA VAL A 163 15.67 -5.45 -29.14
C VAL A 163 14.75 -4.26 -28.88
N GLN A 164 15.18 -3.05 -29.26
CA GLN A 164 14.47 -1.80 -28.96
C GLN A 164 13.00 -1.80 -29.43
N ASP A 165 12.69 -2.42 -30.57
CA ASP A 165 11.32 -2.52 -31.10
C ASP A 165 10.38 -3.34 -30.19
N ARG A 166 10.93 -4.26 -29.39
CA ARG A 166 10.16 -5.17 -28.53
C ARG A 166 10.25 -4.79 -27.06
N ILE A 167 11.31 -4.10 -26.63
CA ILE A 167 11.54 -3.83 -25.21
C ILE A 167 10.43 -2.99 -24.60
N ARG A 168 9.89 -2.00 -25.33
CA ARG A 168 8.79 -1.14 -24.86
C ARG A 168 7.55 -1.95 -24.44
N LYS A 169 7.22 -2.98 -25.21
CA LYS A 169 6.10 -3.87 -24.87
C LYS A 169 6.41 -4.74 -23.65
N ILE A 170 7.64 -5.26 -23.57
CA ILE A 170 8.09 -6.07 -22.44
C ILE A 170 8.07 -5.25 -21.14
N GLU A 171 8.59 -4.02 -21.19
CA GLU A 171 8.55 -3.05 -20.10
C GLU A 171 7.13 -2.79 -19.60
N LYS A 172 6.20 -2.54 -20.51
CA LYS A 172 4.78 -2.35 -20.21
C LYS A 172 4.18 -3.59 -19.55
N ASP A 173 4.33 -4.76 -20.18
CA ASP A 173 3.75 -6.02 -19.71
C ASP A 173 4.29 -6.39 -18.31
N VAL A 174 5.60 -6.26 -18.10
CA VAL A 174 6.23 -6.56 -16.82
C VAL A 174 5.85 -5.54 -15.74
N SER A 175 5.81 -4.25 -16.06
CA SER A 175 5.39 -3.22 -15.10
C SER A 175 3.97 -3.48 -14.60
N LEU A 176 3.03 -3.80 -15.49
CA LEU A 176 1.66 -4.13 -15.13
C LEU A 176 1.57 -5.39 -14.27
N GLN A 177 2.31 -6.45 -14.62
CA GLN A 177 2.36 -7.67 -13.82
C GLN A 177 2.89 -7.43 -12.40
N LEU A 178 3.94 -6.62 -12.27
CA LEU A 178 4.54 -6.30 -10.97
C LEU A 178 3.62 -5.41 -10.12
N ILE A 179 2.96 -4.43 -10.73
CA ILE A 179 1.93 -3.59 -10.08
C ILE A 179 0.77 -4.45 -9.58
N ASP A 180 0.20 -5.29 -10.44
CA ASP A 180 -0.96 -6.12 -10.09
C ASP A 180 -0.62 -7.10 -8.95
N ARG A 181 0.58 -7.68 -8.98
CA ARG A 181 1.08 -8.55 -7.90
C ARG A 181 1.24 -7.81 -6.58
N ALA A 182 1.92 -6.65 -6.60
CA ALA A 182 2.18 -5.87 -5.40
C ALA A 182 0.88 -5.35 -4.78
N TRP A 183 -0.05 -4.87 -5.61
CA TRP A 183 -1.37 -4.41 -5.16
C TRP A 183 -2.20 -5.51 -4.53
N SER A 184 -2.23 -6.71 -5.12
CA SER A 184 -2.94 -7.85 -4.52
C SER A 184 -2.38 -8.21 -3.14
N ASN A 185 -1.05 -8.20 -2.98
CA ASN A 185 -0.40 -8.47 -1.69
C ASN A 185 -0.71 -7.38 -0.66
N HIS A 186 -0.77 -6.12 -1.10
CA HIS A 186 -1.11 -4.99 -0.26
C HIS A 186 -2.56 -5.06 0.23
N ILE A 187 -3.53 -5.41 -0.63
CA ILE A 187 -4.93 -5.61 -0.21
C ILE A 187 -5.02 -6.67 0.91
N ASP A 188 -4.35 -7.82 0.75
CA ASP A 188 -4.32 -8.87 1.77
C ASP A 188 -3.66 -8.37 3.08
N THR A 189 -2.59 -7.59 2.96
CA THR A 189 -1.92 -7.00 4.12
C THR A 189 -2.81 -5.98 4.84
N MET A 190 -3.54 -5.16 4.10
CA MET A 190 -4.47 -4.17 4.66
C MET A 190 -5.69 -4.82 5.32
N ASP A 191 -6.19 -5.93 4.77
CA ASP A 191 -7.27 -6.70 5.41
C ASP A 191 -6.80 -7.29 6.76
N LYS A 192 -5.61 -7.89 6.80
CA LYS A 192 -4.99 -8.37 8.05
C LYS A 192 -4.79 -7.24 9.04
N LEU A 193 -4.30 -6.09 8.58
CA LEU A 193 -4.12 -4.91 9.42
C LEU A 193 -5.45 -4.46 10.03
N ARG A 194 -6.51 -4.35 9.23
CA ARG A 194 -7.86 -3.97 9.68
C ARG A 194 -8.39 -4.94 10.74
N ASN A 195 -8.20 -6.23 10.55
CA ASN A 195 -8.66 -7.26 11.50
C ASN A 195 -7.84 -7.27 12.80
N GLY A 196 -6.54 -6.91 12.74
CA GLY A 196 -5.65 -6.87 13.90
C GLY A 196 -5.63 -5.56 14.68
N ILE A 197 -5.97 -4.42 14.05
CA ILE A 197 -5.79 -3.09 14.65
C ILE A 197 -6.68 -2.86 15.89
N GLY A 198 -7.83 -3.55 15.97
CA GLY A 198 -8.73 -3.49 17.11
C GLY A 198 -8.06 -3.91 18.43
N LEU A 199 -7.09 -4.83 18.39
CA LEU A 199 -6.33 -5.26 19.57
C LEU A 199 -5.37 -4.17 20.10
N ARG A 200 -5.03 -3.17 19.28
CA ARG A 200 -4.20 -2.03 19.70
C ARG A 200 -5.01 -0.93 20.39
N GLY A 201 -6.33 -0.92 20.26
CA GLY A 201 -7.23 0.01 20.98
C GLY A 201 -7.13 -0.11 22.50
N TYR A 202 -6.62 -1.22 23.02
CA TYR A 202 -6.31 -1.41 24.44
C TYR A 202 -5.18 -0.49 24.95
N ALA A 203 -4.37 0.10 24.07
CA ALA A 203 -3.25 0.97 24.41
C ALA A 203 -3.58 2.49 24.34
N SER A 204 -4.86 2.87 24.46
CA SER A 204 -5.32 4.28 24.46
C SER A 204 -5.03 5.08 23.18
N LYS A 205 -4.71 4.42 22.06
CA LYS A 205 -4.61 5.05 20.72
C LYS A 205 -5.86 4.77 19.90
N ASN A 206 -6.32 5.76 19.13
CA ASN A 206 -7.45 5.59 18.23
C ASN A 206 -7.11 4.56 17.13
N PRO A 207 -7.80 3.42 17.04
CA PRO A 207 -7.49 2.37 16.06
C PRO A 207 -7.56 2.86 14.61
N LEU A 208 -8.46 3.80 14.30
CA LEU A 208 -8.60 4.34 12.95
C LEU A 208 -7.36 5.15 12.56
N GLU A 209 -6.86 5.98 13.47
CA GLU A 209 -5.66 6.81 13.22
C GLU A 209 -4.43 5.93 13.00
N ALA A 210 -4.28 4.88 13.83
CA ALA A 210 -3.21 3.90 13.67
C ALA A 210 -3.31 3.17 12.31
N TYR A 211 -4.52 2.77 11.91
CA TYR A 211 -4.75 2.14 10.61
C TYR A 211 -4.40 3.06 9.44
N VAL A 212 -4.79 4.33 9.49
CA VAL A 212 -4.45 5.32 8.45
C VAL A 212 -2.94 5.48 8.34
N SER A 213 -2.25 5.65 9.47
CA SER A 213 -0.79 5.85 9.49
C SER A 213 -0.02 4.63 9.01
N GLU A 214 -0.33 3.43 9.54
CA GLU A 214 0.35 2.20 9.17
C GLU A 214 -0.01 1.76 7.75
N GLY A 215 -1.27 1.96 7.34
CA GLY A 215 -1.72 1.71 5.97
C GLY A 215 -1.07 2.63 4.95
N TYR A 216 -0.77 3.88 5.31
CA TYR A 216 0.01 4.78 4.45
C TYR A 216 1.46 4.30 4.30
N GLN A 217 2.10 3.87 5.40
CA GLN A 217 3.46 3.33 5.33
C GLN A 217 3.52 2.08 4.43
N LEU A 218 2.59 1.13 4.63
CA LEU A 218 2.50 -0.08 3.79
C LEU A 218 2.30 0.27 2.32
N PHE A 219 1.51 1.30 2.03
CA PHE A 219 1.30 1.77 0.66
C PHE A 219 2.58 2.36 0.05
N GLN A 220 3.33 3.18 0.80
CA GLN A 220 4.63 3.68 0.35
C GLN A 220 5.63 2.54 0.13
N ASP A 221 5.67 1.58 1.04
CA ASP A 221 6.54 0.40 0.93
C ASP A 221 6.21 -0.41 -0.32
N MET A 222 4.92 -0.63 -0.60
CA MET A 222 4.46 -1.29 -1.83
C MET A 222 4.92 -0.53 -3.08
N MET A 223 4.76 0.79 -3.11
CA MET A 223 5.22 1.62 -4.23
C MET A 223 6.73 1.50 -4.44
N SER A 224 7.52 1.51 -3.37
CA SER A 224 8.97 1.30 -3.45
C SER A 224 9.34 -0.13 -3.85
N VAL A 225 8.56 -1.14 -3.49
CA VAL A 225 8.73 -2.53 -3.99
C VAL A 225 8.49 -2.60 -5.49
N ILE A 226 7.43 -1.97 -6.01
CA ILE A 226 7.12 -1.94 -7.44
C ILE A 226 8.31 -1.35 -8.22
N SER A 227 8.78 -0.16 -7.83
CA SER A 227 9.90 0.49 -8.51
C SER A 227 11.19 -0.35 -8.44
N ARG A 228 11.50 -0.96 -7.29
CA ARG A 228 12.67 -1.83 -7.13
C ARG A 228 12.59 -3.09 -7.99
N ASP A 229 11.43 -3.74 -8.04
CA ASP A 229 11.22 -4.94 -8.86
C ASP A 229 11.36 -4.63 -10.35
N ILE A 230 10.84 -3.49 -10.82
CA ILE A 230 10.97 -3.04 -12.21
C ILE A 230 12.44 -2.75 -12.55
N VAL A 231 13.15 -1.98 -11.72
CA VAL A 231 14.58 -1.69 -11.93
C VAL A 231 15.40 -2.99 -11.90
N SER A 232 15.14 -3.88 -10.95
CA SER A 232 15.81 -5.18 -10.87
C SER A 232 15.57 -6.02 -12.11
N PHE A 233 14.34 -6.03 -12.65
CA PHE A 233 14.04 -6.68 -13.93
C PHE A 233 14.88 -6.09 -15.07
N CYS A 234 14.90 -4.76 -15.23
CA CYS A 234 15.68 -4.08 -16.27
C CYS A 234 17.19 -4.41 -16.17
N MET A 235 17.73 -4.41 -14.95
CA MET A 235 19.14 -4.71 -14.71
C MET A 235 19.48 -6.20 -14.95
N ASN A 236 18.53 -7.12 -14.75
CA ASN A 236 18.78 -8.55 -14.85
C ASN A 236 18.24 -9.24 -16.12
N VAL A 237 17.45 -8.56 -16.96
CA VAL A 237 16.91 -9.13 -18.21
C VAL A 237 18.03 -9.69 -19.09
N ARG A 238 17.85 -10.86 -19.72
CA ARG A 238 18.84 -11.39 -20.67
C ARG A 238 18.34 -11.17 -22.09
N VAL A 239 19.05 -10.35 -22.85
CA VAL A 239 18.74 -10.12 -24.26
C VAL A 239 19.46 -11.19 -25.08
N VAL A 240 18.70 -12.05 -25.75
CA VAL A 240 19.23 -13.06 -26.68
C VAL A 240 18.95 -12.58 -28.10
N PRO A 241 19.98 -12.19 -28.89
CA PRO A 241 19.81 -11.83 -30.29
C PRO A 241 19.28 -13.02 -31.09
N GLN A 242 18.33 -12.77 -31.99
CA GLN A 242 17.62 -13.83 -32.74
C GLN A 242 18.53 -14.73 -33.61
N SER A 243 19.79 -14.37 -33.87
CA SER A 243 20.69 -15.22 -34.68
C SER A 243 21.18 -16.49 -33.96
N GLN A 244 20.93 -16.61 -32.65
CA GLN A 244 21.27 -17.79 -31.84
C GLN A 244 20.06 -18.59 -31.35
N ALA A 245 18.85 -18.30 -31.82
CA ALA A 245 17.72 -19.21 -31.58
C ALA A 245 18.02 -20.54 -32.30
N PRO A 246 18.09 -21.69 -31.60
CA PRO A 246 18.27 -22.97 -32.25
C PRO A 246 17.14 -23.11 -33.27
N ARG A 247 17.49 -23.30 -34.54
CA ARG A 247 16.51 -23.76 -35.52
C ARG A 247 16.00 -25.10 -34.99
N GLU A 248 14.73 -25.15 -34.62
CA GLU A 248 14.04 -26.40 -34.35
C GLU A 248 14.31 -27.34 -35.53
N ALA A 249 14.88 -28.51 -35.22
CA ALA A 249 15.25 -29.54 -36.18
C ALA A 249 14.05 -30.40 -36.54
#